data_AF-F6T172-F1
#
_entry.id   AF-F6T172-F1
#
_cell.length_a   1.000
_cell.length_b   1.000
_cell.length_c   1.000
_cell.angle_alpha   90.00
_cell.angle_beta   90.00
_cell.angle_gamma   90.00
#
_symmetry.space_group_name_H-M   'P 1'
#
loop_
_entity.id
_entity.type
_entity.pdbx_description
1 polymer ?
#
loop_
_entity_poly.entity_id
_entity_poly.type
_entity_poly.pdbx_seq_one_letter_code
_entity_poly.pdbx_strand_id
1 'polypeptide(L)'
;MKIHFNLHCSFSVVYETEGKCSLSKSIAFSRKSHPFIVVSALENPNLYSSGGYAIQSYRSSSDPVMLYNDRLIEGNFELQYRARCVYGRNVPSVCDVCFVVNNTKDWASSTTFTFYSQGTWQSTYLMQLNNYPKRIMFGYTMLSRTAGRLVTKVQIESTLRKMLQPFKNYTWSAPCATNHLVVPVTYTIGESTLSNFVPTPMHSATTTGFLQIRAESYAGTYYAMCPAVKYAVC
;
A
#
# COMPACT_ATOMS: atom_id res chain seq x y z
N MET A 1 16.62 1.98 18.18
CA MET A 1 15.92 3.05 17.46
C MET A 1 14.43 2.72 17.48
N LYS A 2 13.57 3.69 17.80
CA LYS A 2 12.11 3.56 17.63
C LYS A 2 11.73 4.21 16.30
N ILE A 3 11.02 3.48 15.45
CA ILE A 3 10.47 4.01 14.20
C ILE A 3 8.97 3.95 14.33
N HIS A 4 8.33 5.09 14.06
CA HIS A 4 6.89 5.18 14.08
C HIS A 4 6.39 5.16 12.64
N PHE A 5 5.64 4.11 12.31
CA PHE A 5 4.85 4.05 11.09
C PHE A 5 3.45 4.54 11.46
N ASN A 6 3.10 5.73 10.98
CA ASN A 6 1.75 6.24 11.10
C ASN A 6 1.11 6.19 9.72
N LEU A 7 0.18 5.25 9.57
CA LEU A 7 -0.77 5.23 8.46
C LEU A 7 -1.90 6.19 8.80
N HIS A 8 -1.87 7.37 8.19
CA HIS A 8 -2.97 8.33 8.25
C HIS A 8 -3.77 8.23 6.96
N CYS A 9 -4.78 7.37 6.98
CA CYS A 9 -5.83 7.40 5.97
C CYS A 9 -6.87 8.42 6.43
N SER A 10 -6.97 9.55 5.72
CA SER A 10 -7.92 10.61 6.07
C SER A 10 -9.31 10.39 5.50
N PHE A 11 -9.79 9.15 5.28
CA PHE A 11 -11.10 8.96 4.64
C PHE A 11 -11.91 7.77 5.17
N SER A 12 -13.15 8.11 5.53
CA SER A 12 -14.30 7.24 5.66
C SER A 12 -14.80 6.87 4.26
N VAL A 13 -14.65 5.61 3.88
CA VAL A 13 -15.55 5.05 2.87
C VAL A 13 -16.91 4.94 3.54
N VAL A 14 -17.88 5.78 3.15
CA VAL A 14 -19.26 5.68 3.63
C VAL A 14 -19.92 4.53 2.86
N TYR A 15 -19.65 3.31 3.29
CA TYR A 15 -20.54 2.18 3.09
C TYR A 15 -20.97 1.71 4.49
N GLU A 16 -22.22 2.04 4.83
CA GLU A 16 -23.09 1.40 5.83
C GLU A 16 -22.42 0.87 7.13
N THR A 17 -21.76 1.74 7.90
CA THR A 17 -21.31 1.47 9.28
C THR A 17 -20.10 0.53 9.49
N GLU A 18 -19.35 0.16 8.46
CA GLU A 18 -18.02 -0.45 8.66
C GLU A 18 -16.88 0.46 8.20
N GLY A 19 -16.44 1.32 9.12
CA GLY A 19 -15.18 2.05 8.98
C GLY A 19 -13.99 1.15 9.31
N LYS A 20 -13.33 0.56 8.31
CA LYS A 20 -11.98 -0.02 8.49
C LYS A 20 -10.91 0.85 7.85
N CYS A 21 -10.71 2.03 8.43
CA CYS A 21 -9.39 2.62 8.52
C CYS A 21 -8.97 2.54 9.98
N SER A 22 -8.35 1.43 10.38
CA SER A 22 -7.62 1.46 11.65
C SER A 22 -6.39 2.35 11.43
N LEU A 23 -6.20 3.35 12.29
CA LEU A 23 -4.88 3.92 12.56
C LEU A 23 -3.98 2.75 12.98
N SER A 24 -3.41 2.05 12.02
CA SER A 24 -2.46 0.99 12.30
C SER A 24 -1.14 1.65 12.65
N LYS A 25 -0.98 1.97 13.94
CA LYS A 25 0.31 2.30 14.52
C LYS A 25 1.07 0.99 14.70
N SER A 26 1.72 0.56 13.64
CA SER A 26 2.63 -0.58 13.71
C SER A 26 3.97 -0.08 14.24
N ILE A 27 4.34 -0.52 15.45
CA ILE A 27 5.66 -0.24 16.02
C ILE A 27 6.56 -1.44 15.70
N ALA A 28 7.48 -1.26 14.76
CA ALA A 28 8.50 -2.26 14.47
C ALA A 28 9.76 -1.97 15.29
N PHE A 29 10.21 -2.96 16.07
CA PHE A 29 11.49 -2.90 16.78
C PHE A 29 12.56 -3.63 15.97
N SER A 30 13.54 -2.88 15.46
CA SER A 30 14.72 -3.49 14.82
C SER A 30 15.61 -4.12 15.89
N ARG A 31 15.79 -5.45 15.84
CA ARG A 31 16.82 -6.18 16.60
C ARG A 31 18.16 -6.07 15.86
N LYS A 32 19.26 -5.96 16.62
CA LYS A 32 20.63 -5.62 16.17
C LYS A 32 21.21 -6.43 15.00
N SER A 33 20.61 -7.54 14.56
CA SER A 33 21.28 -8.51 13.70
C SER A 33 20.98 -8.43 12.20
N HIS A 34 19.92 -7.74 11.73
CA HIS A 34 19.55 -7.75 10.30
C HIS A 34 18.97 -6.40 9.83
N PRO A 35 19.13 -6.04 8.54
CA PRO A 35 18.45 -4.90 7.96
C PRO A 35 16.95 -5.08 8.16
N PHE A 36 16.32 -4.11 8.82
CA PHE A 36 14.88 -4.12 8.96
C PHE A 36 14.27 -3.53 7.68
N ILE A 37 13.21 -4.16 7.19
CA ILE A 37 12.44 -3.68 6.05
C ILE A 37 10.99 -3.69 6.50
N VAL A 38 10.29 -2.60 6.22
CA VAL A 38 8.84 -2.52 6.35
C VAL A 38 8.29 -2.26 4.98
N VAL A 39 7.32 -3.06 4.57
CA VAL A 39 6.63 -2.95 3.29
C VAL A 39 5.14 -2.99 3.55
N SER A 40 4.42 -2.03 2.98
CA SER A 40 2.97 -1.99 2.94
C SER A 40 2.53 -2.14 1.48
N ALA A 41 1.68 -3.13 1.23
CA ALA A 41 1.05 -3.32 -0.06
C ALA A 41 -0.29 -2.57 -0.08
N LEU A 42 -0.50 -1.74 -1.09
CA LEU A 42 -1.71 -0.96 -1.29
C LEU A 42 -2.40 -1.39 -2.58
N GLU A 43 -3.45 -2.20 -2.45
CA GLU A 43 -4.22 -2.71 -3.58
C GLU A 43 -5.21 -1.66 -4.13
N ASN A 44 -5.92 -1.01 -3.19
CA ASN A 44 -6.94 0.04 -3.36
C ASN A 44 -7.83 -0.13 -4.63
N PRO A 45 -8.80 -1.07 -4.61
CA PRO A 45 -9.64 -1.35 -5.77
C PRO A 45 -10.70 -0.26 -6.05
N ASN A 46 -11.14 0.50 -5.03
CA ASN A 46 -12.20 1.49 -5.16
C ASN A 46 -11.91 2.79 -4.38
N LEU A 47 -11.99 3.90 -5.13
CA LEU A 47 -12.33 5.27 -4.74
C LEU A 47 -11.28 6.26 -4.20
N TYR A 48 -11.50 7.48 -4.72
CA TYR A 48 -11.23 8.80 -4.17
C TYR A 48 -10.81 8.84 -2.72
N SER A 49 -9.56 9.26 -2.50
CA SER A 49 -9.20 10.37 -1.61
C SER A 49 -7.70 10.46 -1.22
N SER A 50 -7.28 11.61 -0.69
CA SER A 50 -5.90 11.95 -0.28
C SER A 50 -5.45 11.21 0.99
N GLY A 51 -4.67 10.15 0.83
CA GLY A 51 -4.03 9.41 1.94
C GLY A 51 -2.57 9.81 2.15
N GLY A 52 -2.09 9.77 3.40
CA GLY A 52 -0.69 10.05 3.74
C GLY A 52 -0.05 8.91 4.52
N TYR A 53 1.14 8.49 4.07
CA TYR A 53 2.02 7.58 4.80
C TYR A 53 3.12 8.39 5.46
N ALA A 54 3.17 8.38 6.80
CA ALA A 54 4.19 9.06 7.55
C ALA A 54 5.16 8.05 8.17
N ILE A 55 6.44 8.16 7.83
CA ILE A 55 7.53 7.51 8.54
C ILE A 55 8.26 8.57 9.35
N GLN A 56 8.18 8.46 10.67
CA GLN A 56 8.89 9.33 11.58
C GLN A 56 10.11 8.62 12.15
N SER A 57 11.28 9.19 11.86
CA SER A 57 12.57 8.77 12.43
C SER A 57 13.17 9.94 13.22
N TYR A 58 13.40 9.72 14.51
CA TYR A 58 13.95 10.75 15.40
C TYR A 58 15.48 10.65 15.44
N ARG A 59 16.17 11.71 14.99
CA ARG A 59 17.64 11.79 14.95
C ARG A 59 18.11 13.22 15.20
N SER A 60 19.18 13.41 15.99
CA SER A 60 19.80 14.73 16.20
C SER A 60 20.44 15.26 14.92
N SER A 61 20.44 16.59 14.78
CA SER A 61 20.70 17.36 13.55
C SER A 61 22.15 17.83 13.35
N SER A 62 23.08 17.42 14.21
CA SER A 62 24.45 17.99 14.26
C SER A 62 25.44 17.46 13.24
N ASP A 63 25.09 16.44 12.46
CA ASP A 63 26.04 15.67 11.65
C ASP A 63 25.85 15.87 10.14
N PRO A 64 26.89 15.65 9.32
CA PRO A 64 26.79 15.69 7.87
C PRO A 64 25.65 14.83 7.33
N VAL A 65 24.84 15.43 6.45
CA VAL A 65 23.69 14.80 5.82
C VAL A 65 23.89 14.75 4.30
N MET A 66 23.63 13.59 3.71
CA MET A 66 23.54 13.40 2.26
C MET A 66 22.12 12.98 1.89
N LEU A 67 21.57 13.59 0.84
CA LEU A 67 20.23 13.28 0.33
C LEU A 67 20.33 12.63 -1.05
N TYR A 68 19.53 11.59 -1.25
CA TYR A 68 19.32 10.96 -2.56
C TYR A 68 17.84 10.97 -2.90
N ASN A 69 17.50 11.29 -4.14
CA ASN A 69 16.15 11.27 -4.68
C ASN A 69 16.24 10.80 -6.12
N ASP A 70 15.90 9.54 -6.37
CA ASP A 70 16.10 8.94 -7.68
C ASP A 70 15.10 7.80 -7.93
N ARG A 71 15.18 7.23 -9.12
CA ARG A 71 14.41 6.07 -9.55
C ARG A 71 15.32 5.01 -10.17
N LEU A 72 14.92 3.76 -10.05
CA LEU A 72 15.54 2.62 -10.71
C LEU A 72 14.49 1.78 -11.40
N ILE A 73 14.88 1.16 -12.51
CA ILE A 73 14.05 0.25 -13.30
C ILE A 73 14.71 -1.12 -13.25
N GLU A 74 13.93 -2.15 -12.95
CA GLU A 74 14.36 -3.55 -12.86
C GLU A 74 13.29 -4.44 -13.50
N GLY A 75 13.46 -4.75 -14.79
CA GLY A 75 12.43 -5.42 -15.58
C GLY A 75 11.18 -4.56 -15.74
N ASN A 76 10.02 -5.07 -15.33
CA ASN A 76 8.74 -4.35 -15.37
C ASN A 76 8.48 -3.50 -14.11
N PHE A 77 9.38 -3.55 -13.13
CA PHE A 77 9.25 -2.81 -11.89
C PHE A 77 9.96 -1.47 -11.99
N GLU A 78 9.24 -0.40 -11.71
CA GLU A 78 9.82 0.91 -11.44
C GLU A 78 9.79 1.14 -9.93
N LEU A 79 10.97 1.43 -9.35
CA LEU A 79 11.12 1.78 -7.96
C LEU A 79 11.64 3.21 -7.86
N GLN A 80 10.87 4.07 -7.20
CA GLN A 80 11.30 5.43 -6.87
C GLN A 80 11.67 5.48 -5.40
N TYR A 81 12.77 6.15 -5.05
CA TYR A 81 13.25 6.20 -3.67
C TYR A 81 13.75 7.58 -3.26
N ARG A 82 13.66 7.83 -1.96
CA ARG A 82 14.34 8.92 -1.28
C ARG A 82 15.13 8.38 -0.12
N ALA A 83 16.36 8.86 0.00
CA ALA A 83 17.23 8.49 1.10
C ALA A 83 17.86 9.70 1.78
N ARG A 84 18.01 9.63 3.10
CA ARG A 84 18.77 10.59 3.89
C ARG A 84 19.80 9.82 4.69
N CYS A 85 21.07 10.07 4.40
CA CYS A 85 22.18 9.44 5.06
C CYS A 85 22.89 10.42 5.99
N VAL A 86 22.99 10.06 7.27
CA VAL A 86 23.83 10.74 8.26
C VAL A 86 25.14 9.98 8.40
N TYR A 87 26.26 10.68 8.25
CA TYR A 87 27.60 10.07 8.17
C TYR A 87 28.68 10.96 8.83
N GLY A 88 29.93 10.53 8.83
CA GLY A 88 31.07 11.29 9.38
C GLY A 88 31.30 11.14 10.88
N ARG A 89 30.65 10.16 11.52
CA ARG A 89 30.79 9.87 12.96
C ARG A 89 31.81 8.76 13.23
N ASN A 90 32.36 8.70 14.44
CA ASN A 90 33.07 7.50 14.94
C ASN A 90 32.14 6.29 15.17
N VAL A 91 30.83 6.47 14.96
CA VAL A 91 29.81 5.41 15.00
C VAL A 91 29.31 5.09 13.58
N PRO A 92 28.63 3.95 13.37
CA PRO A 92 28.10 3.62 12.06
C PRO A 92 27.22 4.73 11.47
N SER A 93 27.32 4.94 10.16
CA SER A 93 26.39 5.79 9.43
C SER A 93 24.99 5.19 9.45
N VAL A 94 24.00 6.05 9.26
CA VAL A 94 22.59 5.66 9.22
C VAL A 94 21.99 6.30 7.99
N CYS A 95 21.41 5.49 7.11
CA CYS A 95 20.69 5.95 5.95
C CYS A 95 19.25 5.45 5.96
N ASP A 96 18.32 6.39 6.09
CA ASP A 96 16.88 6.16 6.03
C ASP A 96 16.46 6.15 4.56
N VAL A 97 15.94 5.02 4.06
CA VAL A 97 15.54 4.87 2.66
C VAL A 97 14.05 4.55 2.59
N CYS A 98 13.27 5.46 2.02
CA CYS A 98 11.87 5.25 1.67
C CYS A 98 11.76 4.95 0.18
N PHE A 99 10.90 4.02 -0.21
CA PHE A 99 10.71 3.66 -1.61
C PHE A 99 9.25 3.33 -1.93
N VAL A 100 8.89 3.52 -3.19
CA VAL A 100 7.64 3.04 -3.79
C VAL A 100 7.98 2.18 -4.98
N VAL A 101 7.29 1.05 -5.11
CA VAL A 101 7.39 0.12 -6.22
C VAL A 101 6.07 0.11 -6.96
N ASN A 102 6.15 0.30 -8.27
CA ASN A 102 5.05 0.15 -9.19
C ASN A 102 5.41 -0.90 -10.27
N ASN A 103 4.39 -1.53 -10.85
CA ASN A 103 4.52 -2.39 -12.02
C ASN A 103 3.25 -2.29 -12.87
N THR A 104 3.30 -1.48 -13.93
CA THR A 104 2.14 -1.25 -14.80
C THR A 104 1.73 -2.47 -15.61
N LYS A 105 2.63 -3.43 -15.84
CA LYS A 105 2.36 -4.61 -16.67
C LYS A 105 1.77 -5.77 -15.88
N ASP A 106 2.44 -6.17 -14.79
CA ASP A 106 2.07 -7.37 -14.04
C ASP A 106 1.06 -7.06 -12.92
N TRP A 107 1.09 -5.83 -12.39
CA TRP A 107 0.20 -5.40 -11.32
C TRP A 107 -0.92 -4.48 -11.79
N ALA A 108 -0.85 -3.95 -13.01
CA ALA A 108 -1.71 -2.84 -13.45
C ALA A 108 -1.66 -1.66 -12.47
N SER A 109 -0.46 -1.36 -11.94
CA SER A 109 -0.28 -0.26 -11.00
C SER A 109 -0.61 1.09 -11.64
N SER A 110 -1.26 1.98 -10.89
CA SER A 110 -1.34 3.42 -11.21
C SER A 110 -0.65 4.21 -10.11
N THR A 111 0.09 5.24 -10.47
CA THR A 111 0.79 6.06 -9.49
C THR A 111 0.81 7.53 -9.87
N THR A 112 0.37 8.36 -8.92
CA THR A 112 1.02 9.65 -8.67
C THR A 112 1.27 9.75 -7.17
N PHE A 113 2.43 10.19 -6.73
CA PHE A 113 2.64 10.50 -5.32
C PHE A 113 3.63 11.64 -5.21
N THR A 114 3.53 12.37 -4.11
CA THR A 114 4.50 13.40 -3.78
C THR A 114 5.16 13.01 -2.47
N PHE A 115 6.45 12.71 -2.56
CA PHE A 115 7.28 12.62 -1.39
C PHE A 115 7.60 14.03 -0.90
N TYR A 116 7.40 14.26 0.40
CA TYR A 116 7.95 15.42 1.08
C TYR A 116 8.66 15.01 2.37
N SER A 117 9.67 15.77 2.74
CA SER A 117 10.34 15.64 4.04
C SER A 117 10.09 16.91 4.81
N GLN A 118 9.55 16.79 6.03
CA GLN A 118 9.38 17.92 6.93
C GLN A 118 10.34 17.80 8.10
N GLY A 119 10.95 18.93 8.47
CA GLY A 119 11.68 19.10 9.72
C GLY A 119 13.20 19.06 9.61
N THR A 120 13.84 20.03 10.27
CA THR A 120 15.29 20.13 10.49
C THR A 120 15.77 19.38 11.73
N TRP A 121 14.86 19.11 12.70
CA TRP A 121 15.16 18.50 14.01
C TRP A 121 14.61 17.08 14.19
N GLN A 122 13.68 16.68 13.32
CA GLN A 122 13.03 15.36 13.30
C GLN A 122 12.98 14.94 11.83
N SER A 123 13.49 13.76 11.49
CA SER A 123 13.42 13.25 10.12
C SER A 123 12.06 12.60 9.92
N THR A 124 11.06 13.45 9.68
CA THR A 124 9.71 13.04 9.31
C THR A 124 9.64 12.95 7.79
N TYR A 125 9.66 11.71 7.27
CA TYR A 125 9.34 11.45 5.87
C TYR A 125 7.83 11.30 5.77
N LEU A 126 7.21 12.20 5.02
CA LEU A 126 5.80 12.13 4.73
C LEU A 126 5.66 11.84 3.25
N MET A 127 5.18 10.64 2.95
CA MET A 127 4.77 10.30 1.61
C MET A 127 3.28 10.60 1.50
N GLN A 128 2.92 11.60 0.72
CA GLN A 128 1.53 11.82 0.36
C GLN A 128 1.23 11.13 -0.94
N LEU A 129 0.22 10.27 -0.88
CA LEU A 129 -0.33 9.60 -2.04
C LEU A 129 -1.29 10.58 -2.72
N ASN A 130 -0.99 10.88 -3.98
CA ASN A 130 -1.82 11.77 -4.79
C ASN A 130 -2.54 10.92 -5.85
N ASN A 131 -3.67 11.39 -6.39
CA ASN A 131 -4.39 10.80 -7.51
C ASN A 131 -4.43 9.25 -7.58
N TYR A 132 -5.16 8.61 -6.65
CA TYR A 132 -5.66 7.23 -6.81
C TYR A 132 -4.57 6.17 -7.10
N PRO A 133 -3.60 5.98 -6.17
CA PRO A 133 -2.66 4.89 -6.34
C PRO A 133 -3.38 3.54 -6.27
N LYS A 134 -3.08 2.67 -7.23
CA LYS A 134 -3.62 1.31 -7.32
C LYS A 134 -2.47 0.32 -7.38
N ARG A 135 -2.56 -0.76 -6.59
CA ARG A 135 -1.64 -1.91 -6.62
C ARG A 135 -0.18 -1.48 -6.62
N ILE A 136 0.20 -0.68 -5.62
CA ILE A 136 1.58 -0.23 -5.38
C ILE A 136 2.10 -0.79 -4.06
N MET A 137 3.41 -0.97 -3.95
CA MET A 137 4.05 -1.21 -2.67
C MET A 137 4.82 0.02 -2.22
N PHE A 138 4.69 0.35 -0.95
CA PHE A 138 5.52 1.35 -0.30
C PHE A 138 6.35 0.67 0.77
N GLY A 139 7.60 1.08 0.92
CA GLY A 139 8.45 0.51 1.94
C GLY A 139 9.50 1.46 2.47
N TYR A 140 10.11 1.01 3.56
CA TYR A 140 11.19 1.69 4.24
C TYR A 140 12.19 0.69 4.78
N THR A 141 13.46 1.05 4.62
CA THR A 141 14.60 0.28 5.12
C THR A 141 15.65 1.24 5.64
N MET A 142 16.40 0.79 6.64
CA MET A 142 17.62 1.50 7.07
C MET A 142 18.84 0.74 6.60
N LEU A 143 19.77 1.49 6.03
CA LEU A 143 21.11 1.01 5.70
C LEU A 143 22.11 1.66 6.65
N SER A 144 23.22 0.98 6.90
CA SER A 144 24.30 1.49 7.73
C SER A 144 25.65 1.04 7.20
N ARG A 145 26.70 1.80 7.52
CA ARG A 145 28.09 1.38 7.30
C ARG A 145 28.92 1.69 8.53
N THR A 146 29.90 0.85 8.78
CA THR A 146 30.85 1.01 9.88
C THR A 146 31.74 2.24 9.70
N ALA A 147 32.32 2.72 10.81
CA ALA A 147 33.28 3.83 10.85
C ALA A 147 32.77 5.13 10.19
N GLY A 148 31.47 5.44 10.34
CA GLY A 148 30.88 6.66 9.82
C GLY A 148 30.90 6.83 8.31
N ARG A 149 31.25 5.80 7.54
CA ARG A 149 31.37 5.90 6.08
C ARG A 149 30.02 6.18 5.46
N LEU A 150 29.98 7.08 4.49
CA LEU A 150 28.76 7.37 3.73
C LEU A 150 28.24 6.10 3.02
N VAL A 151 26.95 5.85 3.16
CA VAL A 151 26.22 4.88 2.32
C VAL A 151 26.04 5.53 0.94
N THR A 152 26.61 4.94 -0.10
CA THR A 152 26.59 5.55 -1.44
C THR A 152 25.32 5.20 -2.20
N LYS A 153 24.99 6.01 -3.22
CA LYS A 153 23.91 5.74 -4.18
C LYS A 153 23.96 4.31 -4.74
N VAL A 154 25.13 3.87 -5.18
CA VAL A 154 25.34 2.52 -5.75
C VAL A 154 24.97 1.43 -4.74
N GLN A 155 25.31 1.62 -3.46
CA GLN A 155 24.98 0.66 -2.41
C GLN A 155 23.48 0.64 -2.09
N ILE A 156 22.84 1.80 -2.10
CA ILE A 156 21.38 1.92 -1.94
C ILE A 156 20.68 1.18 -3.08
N GLU A 157 21.01 1.49 -4.32
CA GLU A 157 20.38 0.86 -5.49
C GLU A 157 20.65 -0.64 -5.59
N SER A 158 21.87 -1.09 -5.30
CA SER A 158 22.18 -2.53 -5.25
C SER A 158 21.32 -3.26 -4.22
N THR A 159 21.09 -2.63 -3.07
CA THR A 159 20.23 -3.19 -2.03
C THR A 159 18.76 -3.22 -2.46
N LEU A 160 18.26 -2.12 -3.03
CA LEU A 160 16.88 -2.03 -3.50
C LEU A 160 16.59 -3.03 -4.63
N ARG A 161 17.53 -3.25 -5.58
CA ARG A 161 17.40 -4.29 -6.61
C ARG A 161 17.26 -5.70 -6.04
N LYS A 162 17.97 -6.01 -4.95
CA LYS A 162 17.83 -7.28 -4.23
C LYS A 162 16.48 -7.38 -3.53
N MET A 163 16.01 -6.29 -2.92
CA MET A 163 14.70 -6.21 -2.28
C MET A 163 13.53 -6.34 -3.27
N LEU A 164 13.71 -5.96 -4.54
CA LEU A 164 12.70 -6.14 -5.58
C LEU A 164 12.48 -7.60 -5.98
N GLN A 165 13.48 -8.49 -5.83
CA GLN A 165 13.35 -9.89 -6.27
C GLN A 165 12.14 -10.63 -5.67
N PRO A 166 11.87 -10.58 -4.34
CA PRO A 166 10.68 -11.22 -3.80
C PRO A 166 9.37 -10.59 -4.28
N PHE A 167 9.36 -9.30 -4.65
CA PHE A 167 8.15 -8.65 -5.16
C PHE A 167 7.76 -9.13 -6.55
N LYS A 168 8.71 -9.67 -7.33
CA LYS A 168 8.41 -10.26 -8.65
C LYS A 168 7.39 -11.40 -8.59
N ASN A 169 7.33 -12.10 -7.46
CA ASN A 169 6.42 -13.22 -7.24
C ASN A 169 5.17 -12.83 -6.44
N TYR A 170 5.02 -11.55 -6.09
CA TYR A 170 3.86 -11.10 -5.33
C TYR A 170 2.63 -11.02 -6.22
N THR A 171 1.60 -11.75 -5.84
CA THR A 171 0.27 -11.69 -6.43
C THR A 171 -0.62 -10.83 -5.56
N TRP A 172 -1.24 -9.81 -6.15
CA TRP A 172 -2.35 -9.10 -5.50
C TRP A 172 -3.48 -10.09 -5.27
N SER A 173 -4.18 -9.93 -4.14
CA SER A 173 -5.41 -10.68 -3.90
C SER A 173 -6.33 -10.48 -5.11
N ALA A 174 -6.87 -11.58 -5.64
CA ALA A 174 -7.90 -11.46 -6.65
C ALA A 174 -9.11 -10.77 -5.99
N PRO A 175 -9.70 -9.73 -6.59
CA PRO A 175 -10.98 -9.22 -6.11
C PRO A 175 -12.00 -10.33 -6.32
N CYS A 176 -12.31 -11.05 -5.23
CA CYS A 176 -13.27 -12.15 -5.14
C CYS A 176 -12.93 -13.36 -6.02
N ALA A 177 -12.90 -14.55 -5.42
CA ALA A 177 -12.69 -15.77 -6.19
C ALA A 177 -13.72 -15.87 -7.33
N THR A 178 -13.27 -15.97 -8.58
CA THR A 178 -14.11 -16.10 -9.79
C THR A 178 -14.98 -17.37 -9.82
N ASN A 179 -14.90 -18.22 -8.80
CA ASN A 179 -15.60 -19.49 -8.70
C ASN A 179 -16.98 -19.36 -8.04
N HIS A 180 -17.69 -18.26 -8.29
CA HIS A 180 -19.08 -18.09 -7.89
C HIS A 180 -20.00 -18.71 -8.94
N LEU A 181 -20.87 -19.63 -8.54
CA LEU A 181 -21.93 -20.11 -9.42
C LEU A 181 -22.99 -19.01 -9.55
N VAL A 182 -23.25 -18.59 -10.77
CA VAL A 182 -24.28 -17.58 -11.08
C VAL A 182 -25.26 -18.21 -12.07
N VAL A 183 -26.54 -18.19 -11.70
CA VAL A 183 -27.62 -18.77 -12.51
C VAL A 183 -28.65 -17.67 -12.78
N PRO A 184 -29.08 -17.44 -14.03
CA PRO A 184 -30.19 -16.52 -14.30
C PRO A 184 -31.49 -17.07 -13.72
N VAL A 185 -32.35 -16.18 -13.21
CA VAL A 185 -33.65 -16.57 -12.63
C VAL A 185 -34.80 -15.95 -13.40
N THR A 186 -35.95 -16.63 -13.37
CA THR A 186 -37.21 -16.13 -13.93
C THR A 186 -38.19 -15.90 -12.78
N TYR A 187 -38.90 -14.77 -12.82
CA TYR A 187 -39.83 -14.39 -11.76
C TYR A 187 -41.25 -14.83 -12.13
N THR A 188 -41.85 -15.66 -11.28
CA THR A 188 -43.27 -16.01 -11.40
C THR A 188 -44.18 -14.92 -10.84
N ILE A 189 -43.70 -14.18 -9.83
CA ILE A 189 -44.41 -13.08 -9.17
C ILE A 189 -43.40 -11.93 -8.96
N GLY A 190 -43.78 -10.71 -9.38
CA GLY A 190 -42.96 -9.50 -9.25
C GLY A 190 -41.95 -9.28 -10.37
N GLU A 191 -41.13 -8.24 -10.24
CA GLU A 191 -40.12 -7.83 -11.22
C GLU A 191 -38.73 -7.64 -10.59
N SER A 192 -37.70 -7.76 -11.42
CA SER A 192 -36.30 -7.68 -11.02
C SER A 192 -35.75 -6.25 -11.01
N THR A 193 -36.30 -5.36 -10.18
CA THR A 193 -35.75 -4.01 -10.03
C THR A 193 -34.75 -3.96 -8.87
N LEU A 194 -33.62 -3.26 -9.07
CA LEU A 194 -32.57 -3.12 -8.04
C LEU A 194 -33.13 -2.52 -6.75
N SER A 195 -34.05 -1.56 -6.87
CA SER A 195 -34.70 -0.86 -5.76
C SER A 195 -35.46 -1.78 -4.80
N ASN A 196 -35.90 -2.96 -5.26
CA ASN A 196 -36.67 -3.90 -4.43
C ASN A 196 -35.79 -4.78 -3.55
N PHE A 197 -34.51 -4.98 -3.92
CA PHE A 197 -33.65 -6.01 -3.32
C PHE A 197 -32.33 -5.47 -2.78
N VAL A 198 -31.91 -4.29 -3.23
CA VAL A 198 -30.55 -3.79 -3.04
C VAL A 198 -30.58 -2.34 -2.58
N PRO A 199 -29.83 -1.97 -1.52
CA PRO A 199 -29.63 -0.58 -1.15
C PRO A 199 -29.05 0.25 -2.31
N THR A 200 -29.53 1.48 -2.51
CA THR A 200 -29.07 2.39 -3.58
C THR A 200 -27.54 2.48 -3.74
N PRO A 201 -26.72 2.50 -2.67
CA PRO A 201 -25.26 2.56 -2.79
C PRO A 201 -24.62 1.38 -3.53
N MET A 202 -25.30 0.23 -3.62
CA MET A 202 -24.79 -0.98 -4.24
C MET A 202 -25.30 -1.19 -5.68
N HIS A 203 -26.22 -0.35 -6.17
CA HIS A 203 -26.85 -0.51 -7.50
C HIS A 203 -25.83 -0.52 -8.64
N SER A 204 -24.78 0.29 -8.56
CA SER A 204 -23.74 0.39 -9.60
C SER A 204 -22.91 -0.87 -9.78
N ALA A 205 -22.88 -1.73 -8.77
CA ALA A 205 -22.07 -2.95 -8.75
C ALA A 205 -22.91 -4.23 -8.70
N THR A 206 -24.22 -4.10 -8.86
CA THR A 206 -25.19 -5.20 -8.74
C THR A 206 -26.04 -5.31 -9.99
N THR A 207 -26.30 -6.54 -10.42
CA THR A 207 -27.21 -6.83 -11.53
C THR A 207 -28.31 -7.75 -11.00
N THR A 208 -29.58 -7.39 -11.23
CA THR A 208 -30.73 -8.23 -10.85
C THR A 208 -30.97 -9.36 -11.84
N GLY A 209 -31.81 -10.32 -11.47
CA GLY A 209 -32.20 -11.43 -12.35
C GLY A 209 -31.27 -12.64 -12.27
N PHE A 210 -30.50 -12.76 -11.19
CA PHE A 210 -29.59 -13.87 -10.95
C PHE A 210 -29.75 -14.47 -9.56
N LEU A 211 -29.28 -15.70 -9.39
CA LEU A 211 -28.95 -16.31 -8.12
C LEU A 211 -27.44 -16.52 -8.11
N GLN A 212 -26.74 -15.86 -7.19
CA GLN A 212 -25.31 -16.08 -6.97
C GLN A 212 -25.11 -16.95 -5.72
N ILE A 213 -24.28 -17.99 -5.84
CA ILE A 213 -23.93 -18.89 -4.73
C ILE A 213 -22.49 -18.64 -4.30
N ARG A 214 -22.28 -18.62 -2.98
CA ARG A 214 -20.99 -18.49 -2.31
C ARG A 214 -20.25 -17.19 -2.66
N ALA A 215 -20.91 -16.04 -2.57
CA ALA A 215 -20.26 -14.74 -2.78
C ALA A 215 -19.21 -14.46 -1.69
N GLU A 216 -18.19 -13.67 -2.01
CA GLU A 216 -17.11 -13.31 -1.11
C GLU A 216 -17.08 -11.79 -0.91
N SER A 217 -16.77 -11.32 0.30
CA SER A 217 -16.56 -9.89 0.58
C SER A 217 -15.08 -9.51 0.49
N TYR A 218 -14.76 -8.22 0.48
CA TYR A 218 -13.37 -7.75 0.58
C TYR A 218 -12.65 -8.23 1.85
N ALA A 219 -13.40 -8.60 2.89
CA ALA A 219 -12.84 -9.12 4.13
C ALA A 219 -12.57 -10.64 4.11
N GLY A 220 -12.86 -11.31 2.99
CA GLY A 220 -12.80 -12.78 2.88
C GLY A 220 -13.97 -13.48 3.57
N THR A 221 -15.04 -12.76 3.89
CA THR A 221 -16.28 -13.36 4.42
C THR A 221 -17.05 -14.00 3.27
N TYR A 222 -17.45 -15.25 3.44
CA TYR A 222 -18.30 -15.93 2.46
C TYR A 222 -19.77 -15.79 2.83
N TYR A 223 -20.57 -15.28 1.88
CA TYR A 223 -22.01 -15.29 1.92
C TYR A 223 -22.53 -16.49 1.13
N ALA A 224 -23.35 -17.32 1.76
CA ALA A 224 -23.81 -18.56 1.15
C ALA A 224 -24.59 -18.33 -0.16
N MET A 225 -25.41 -17.28 -0.22
CA MET A 225 -26.23 -16.94 -1.38
C MET A 225 -26.54 -15.45 -1.47
N CYS A 226 -26.68 -14.94 -2.69
CA CYS A 226 -27.27 -13.65 -3.01
C CYS A 226 -28.51 -13.89 -3.88
N PRO A 227 -29.72 -13.86 -3.29
CA PRO A 227 -30.95 -14.10 -4.04
C PRO A 227 -31.28 -12.90 -4.94
N ALA A 228 -31.81 -13.17 -6.13
CA ALA A 228 -32.27 -12.18 -7.10
C ALA A 228 -31.19 -11.24 -7.69
N VAL A 229 -29.92 -11.38 -7.28
CA VAL A 229 -28.82 -10.50 -7.70
C VAL A 229 -27.52 -11.25 -7.97
N LYS A 230 -26.67 -10.63 -8.77
CA LYS A 230 -25.25 -10.93 -8.93
C LYS A 230 -24.45 -9.65 -8.65
N TYR A 231 -23.40 -9.77 -7.84
CA TYR A 231 -22.42 -8.72 -7.63
C TYR A 231 -21.27 -8.82 -8.63
N ALA A 232 -20.87 -7.68 -9.18
CA ALA A 232 -19.71 -7.55 -10.06
C ALA A 232 -18.40 -7.33 -9.27
N VAL A 233 -18.50 -7.21 -7.95
CA VAL A 233 -17.44 -6.81 -7.03
C VAL A 233 -17.58 -7.60 -5.72
N CYS A 234 -16.54 -7.51 -4.89
CA CYS A 234 -16.65 -7.66 -3.44
C CYS A 234 -17.20 -6.38 -2.81
#